data_AF-A0A937BK61-F1
#
_entry.id   AF-A0A937BK61-F1
#
_cell.length_a   1.000
_cell.length_b   1.000
_cell.length_c   1.000
_cell.angle_alpha   90.00
_cell.angle_beta   90.00
_cell.angle_gamma   90.00
#
_symmetry.space_group_name_H-M   'P 1'
#
loop_
_entity.id
_entity.type
_entity.pdbx_description
1 polymer ?
#
loop_
_entity_poly.entity_id
_entity_poly.type
_entity_poly.pdbx_seq_one_letter_code
_entity_poly.pdbx_strand_id
1 'polypeptide(L)'
;MLLFSLLLACHASEAQPDLLGAWPACAEIDASFVHDVKRTLTDSTDLFQGAYPVPPGLTCELLEGLQERLKDDSARYYFAHFSRRYWMEDGLNRNGFRFIKRHMDFDLSVAATAHWNADVRIMALDELMNYRRMRPMVCTTKEGYTHLLVQDERTIRYLIHVLENTPWFMGGSENSTIHGAYIGKILNALDLFTGTEFFHLQEGQLHVAFTDARIKDAITQWKKRMP
;
A
#
# COMPACT_ATOMS: atom_id res chain seq x y z
N MET A 1 -20.69 -49.40 20.33
CA MET A 1 -21.57 -48.74 19.34
C MET A 1 -21.35 -47.25 19.46
N LEU A 2 -20.94 -46.61 18.33
CA LEU A 2 -21.00 -45.18 17.99
C LEU A 2 -20.12 -44.23 18.84
N LEU A 3 -18.93 -43.74 18.43
CA LEU A 3 -18.49 -42.96 17.25
C LEU A 3 -19.27 -41.66 17.01
N PHE A 4 -18.53 -40.60 16.63
CA PHE A 4 -18.89 -39.19 16.29
C PHE A 4 -18.73 -38.17 17.45
N SER A 5 -17.99 -37.06 17.37
CA SER A 5 -17.30 -36.38 16.25
C SER A 5 -16.18 -35.48 16.76
N LEU A 6 -15.05 -35.49 16.07
CA LEU A 6 -14.09 -34.39 16.00
C LEU A 6 -14.79 -33.16 15.40
N LEU A 7 -14.78 -32.04 16.11
CA LEU A 7 -15.04 -30.72 15.52
C LEU A 7 -13.70 -30.00 15.37
N LEU A 8 -13.03 -30.29 14.25
CA LEU A 8 -12.06 -29.37 13.64
C LEU A 8 -12.82 -28.09 13.28
N ALA A 9 -12.56 -27.01 14.02
CA ALA A 9 -12.94 -25.68 13.57
C ALA A 9 -11.92 -25.22 12.52
N CYS A 10 -12.14 -25.60 11.26
CA CYS A 10 -11.71 -24.79 10.13
C CYS A 10 -12.48 -23.47 10.19
N HIS A 11 -11.90 -22.41 10.74
CA HIS A 11 -12.36 -21.07 10.40
C HIS A 11 -11.80 -20.75 9.01
N ALA A 12 -12.61 -21.09 8.03
CA ALA A 12 -12.45 -20.63 6.66
C ALA A 12 -12.40 -19.10 6.66
N SER A 13 -11.38 -18.61 5.96
CA SER A 13 -11.24 -17.28 5.39
C SER A 13 -12.59 -16.56 5.24
N GLU A 14 -12.70 -15.35 5.77
CA GLU A 14 -13.69 -14.38 5.29
C GLU A 14 -13.44 -14.21 3.78
N ALA A 15 -14.20 -14.94 2.98
CA ALA A 15 -14.24 -14.77 1.54
C ALA A 15 -14.87 -13.40 1.29
N GLN A 16 -14.05 -12.45 0.86
CA GLN A 16 -14.51 -11.20 0.31
C GLN A 16 -15.39 -11.54 -0.92
N PRO A 17 -16.60 -10.97 -1.04
CA PRO A 17 -17.55 -11.39 -2.06
C PRO A 17 -16.99 -11.14 -3.46
N ASP A 18 -17.28 -12.07 -4.38
CA ASP A 18 -16.94 -12.07 -5.79
C ASP A 18 -17.23 -10.71 -6.46
N LEU A 19 -16.20 -9.88 -6.54
CA LEU A 19 -16.08 -8.79 -7.50
C LEU A 19 -15.16 -9.29 -8.62
N LEU A 20 -15.51 -9.00 -9.87
CA LEU A 20 -14.64 -9.17 -11.04
C LEU A 20 -13.26 -8.53 -10.74
N GLY A 21 -12.28 -9.35 -10.33
CA GLY A 21 -10.98 -8.88 -9.85
C GLY A 21 -10.50 -9.47 -8.51
N ALA A 22 -11.11 -10.55 -7.99
CA ALA A 22 -10.53 -11.29 -6.86
C ALA A 22 -9.09 -11.71 -7.19
N TRP A 23 -8.12 -11.12 -6.48
CA TRP A 23 -6.70 -11.44 -6.62
C TRP A 23 -6.45 -12.92 -6.33
N PRO A 24 -5.49 -13.57 -7.03
CA PRO A 24 -5.20 -14.98 -6.79
C PRO A 24 -4.89 -15.20 -5.31
N ALA A 25 -5.37 -16.32 -4.74
CA ALA A 25 -5.10 -16.68 -3.36
C ALA A 25 -3.58 -16.79 -3.13
N CYS A 26 -3.10 -16.26 -2.00
CA CYS A 26 -1.68 -16.25 -1.65
C CYS A 26 -1.23 -17.66 -1.23
N ALA A 27 -1.12 -18.60 -2.18
CA ALA A 27 -0.89 -20.02 -1.89
C ALA A 27 0.46 -20.30 -1.20
N GLU A 28 1.45 -19.42 -1.38
CA GLU A 28 2.81 -19.58 -0.84
C GLU A 28 3.07 -18.73 0.42
N ILE A 29 2.12 -17.89 0.84
CA ILE A 29 2.31 -16.97 1.97
C ILE A 29 1.71 -17.59 3.23
N ASP A 30 2.50 -17.61 4.30
CA ASP A 30 2.07 -18.12 5.60
C ASP A 30 0.85 -17.32 6.11
N ALA A 31 -0.23 -18.01 6.44
CA ALA A 31 -1.45 -17.38 6.96
C ALA A 31 -1.19 -16.58 8.25
N SER A 32 -0.26 -17.02 9.10
CA SER A 32 0.15 -16.29 10.31
C SER A 32 0.87 -14.99 9.96
N PHE A 33 1.67 -14.98 8.90
CA PHE A 33 2.32 -13.78 8.39
C PHE A 33 1.27 -12.77 7.86
N VAL A 34 0.31 -13.23 7.05
CA VAL A 34 -0.77 -12.36 6.56
C VAL A 34 -1.55 -11.75 7.72
N HIS A 35 -1.86 -12.55 8.74
CA HIS A 35 -2.53 -12.08 9.95
C HIS A 35 -1.69 -11.02 10.69
N ASP A 36 -0.38 -11.22 10.81
CA ASP A 36 0.52 -10.27 11.48
C ASP A 36 0.67 -8.96 10.72
N VAL A 37 0.74 -9.00 9.39
CA VAL A 37 0.72 -7.81 8.54
C VAL A 37 -0.59 -7.05 8.71
N LYS A 38 -1.74 -7.75 8.63
CA LYS A 38 -3.06 -7.15 8.86
C LYS A 38 -3.11 -6.46 10.23
N ARG A 39 -2.74 -7.17 11.30
CA ARG A 39 -2.70 -6.62 12.66
C ARG A 39 -1.78 -5.40 12.79
N THR A 40 -0.68 -5.36 12.03
CA THR A 40 0.27 -4.24 12.06
C THR A 40 -0.27 -3.01 11.34
N LEU A 41 -0.97 -3.21 10.21
CA LEU A 41 -1.37 -2.12 9.31
C LEU A 41 -2.83 -1.68 9.46
N THR A 42 -3.67 -2.41 10.20
CA THR A 42 -5.06 -2.02 10.45
C THR A 42 -5.27 -1.39 11.83
N ASP A 43 -6.29 -0.53 11.93
CA ASP A 43 -6.71 0.05 13.20
C ASP A 43 -7.61 -0.94 13.93
N SER A 44 -7.07 -1.63 14.93
CA SER A 44 -7.84 -2.55 15.79
C SER A 44 -8.72 -1.84 16.82
N THR A 45 -8.65 -0.51 16.92
CA THR A 45 -9.32 0.30 17.94
C THR A 45 -10.35 1.27 17.39
N ASP A 46 -10.39 1.45 16.07
CA ASP A 46 -11.16 2.49 15.39
C ASP A 46 -10.94 3.88 16.03
N LEU A 47 -9.67 4.23 16.23
CA LEU A 47 -9.22 5.47 16.89
C LEU A 47 -9.86 6.70 16.26
N PHE A 48 -10.05 6.65 14.94
CA PHE A 48 -10.62 7.73 14.15
C PHE A 48 -12.11 7.51 13.82
N GLN A 49 -12.79 6.53 14.41
CA GLN A 49 -14.23 6.30 14.27
C GLN A 49 -14.72 6.26 12.80
N GLY A 50 -13.95 5.61 11.92
CA GLY A 50 -14.24 5.56 10.49
C GLY A 50 -14.09 6.91 9.76
N ALA A 51 -13.36 7.88 10.31
CA ALA A 51 -13.15 9.18 9.68
C ALA A 51 -12.47 9.10 8.31
N TYR A 52 -11.74 8.02 8.02
CA TYR A 52 -11.13 7.78 6.72
C TYR A 52 -11.58 6.43 6.16
N PRO A 53 -11.72 6.31 4.83
CA PRO A 53 -11.90 5.01 4.19
C PRO A 53 -10.75 4.06 4.52
N VAL A 54 -11.10 2.82 4.83
CA VAL A 54 -10.15 1.73 5.04
C VAL A 54 -9.50 1.40 3.68
N PRO A 55 -8.16 1.50 3.55
CA PRO A 55 -7.50 1.08 2.31
C PRO A 55 -7.64 -0.43 2.12
N PRO A 56 -7.67 -0.94 0.88
CA PRO A 56 -7.52 -2.36 0.67
C PRO A 56 -6.15 -2.83 1.18
N GLY A 57 -6.08 -4.10 1.57
CA GLY A 57 -4.83 -4.73 1.98
C GLY A 57 -3.85 -4.89 0.82
N LEU A 58 -2.60 -5.24 1.16
CA LEU A 58 -1.57 -5.55 0.18
C LEU A 58 -1.97 -6.75 -0.69
N THR A 59 -1.61 -6.72 -1.97
CA THR A 59 -1.74 -7.88 -2.87
C THR A 59 -0.77 -8.99 -2.48
N CYS A 60 -1.03 -10.24 -2.89
CA CYS A 60 -0.13 -11.37 -2.59
C CYS A 60 1.31 -11.12 -3.06
N GLU A 61 1.48 -10.56 -4.26
CA GLU A 61 2.81 -10.27 -4.82
C GLU A 61 3.61 -9.27 -3.96
N LEU A 62 2.94 -8.36 -3.26
CA LEU A 62 3.56 -7.41 -2.34
C LEU A 62 3.78 -8.02 -0.96
N LEU A 63 2.88 -8.90 -0.51
CA LEU A 63 3.05 -9.67 0.72
C LEU A 63 4.24 -10.64 0.61
N GLU A 64 4.49 -11.25 -0.55
CA GLU A 64 5.69 -12.07 -0.82
C GLU A 64 6.98 -11.26 -0.65
N GLY A 65 7.04 -10.07 -1.27
CA GLY A 65 8.20 -9.18 -1.14
C GLY A 65 8.42 -8.74 0.30
N LEU A 66 7.35 -8.38 1.00
CA LEU A 66 7.41 -8.04 2.41
C LEU A 66 7.87 -9.24 3.27
N GLN A 67 7.38 -10.44 3.01
CA GLN A 67 7.76 -11.64 3.76
C GLN A 67 9.26 -11.92 3.65
N GLU A 68 9.81 -11.79 2.43
CA GLU A 68 11.25 -11.91 2.22
C GLU A 68 12.00 -10.80 2.96
N ARG A 69 11.53 -9.55 2.84
CA ARG A 69 12.17 -8.39 3.46
C ARG A 69 12.23 -8.50 4.99
N LEU A 70 11.18 -9.02 5.62
CA LEU A 70 11.08 -9.15 7.09
C LEU A 70 11.88 -10.32 7.68
N LYS A 71 12.64 -11.06 6.86
CA LYS A 71 13.70 -11.95 7.37
C LYS A 71 14.85 -11.18 8.01
N ASP A 72 15.06 -9.94 7.60
CA ASP A 72 16.02 -9.02 8.23
C ASP A 72 15.45 -8.47 9.54
N ASP A 73 16.22 -8.62 10.63
CA ASP A 73 15.79 -8.25 11.98
C ASP A 73 15.49 -6.74 12.10
N SER A 74 16.26 -5.89 11.41
CA SER A 74 16.06 -4.45 11.45
C SER A 74 14.75 -4.06 10.78
N ALA A 75 14.47 -4.57 9.59
CA ALA A 75 13.20 -4.33 8.91
C ALA A 75 12.02 -4.87 9.70
N ARG A 76 12.11 -6.08 10.26
CA ARG A 76 11.05 -6.63 11.11
C ARG A 76 10.79 -5.76 12.33
N TYR A 77 11.85 -5.27 12.97
CA TYR A 77 11.75 -4.34 14.10
C TYR A 77 11.00 -3.08 13.70
N TYR A 78 11.46 -2.37 12.66
CA TYR A 78 10.85 -1.10 12.24
C TYR A 78 9.47 -1.27 11.62
N PHE A 79 9.20 -2.39 10.95
CA PHE A 79 7.85 -2.72 10.46
C PHE A 79 6.85 -2.84 11.61
N ALA A 80 7.24 -3.52 12.69
CA ALA A 80 6.38 -3.65 13.86
C ALA A 80 6.01 -2.29 14.48
N HIS A 81 6.83 -1.24 14.28
CA HIS A 81 6.57 0.12 14.78
C HIS A 81 5.49 0.87 13.96
N PHE A 82 5.02 0.30 12.85
CA PHE A 82 3.78 0.79 12.21
C PHE A 82 2.52 0.32 12.95
N SER A 83 2.62 -0.65 13.86
CA SER A 83 1.45 -1.08 14.63
C SER A 83 0.97 0.00 15.60
N ARG A 84 -0.35 0.09 15.77
CA ARG A 84 -1.01 1.08 16.62
C ARG A 84 -0.44 1.19 18.05
N ARG A 85 0.08 0.09 18.61
CA ARG A 85 0.68 0.06 19.96
C ARG A 85 1.85 1.05 20.10
N TYR A 86 2.60 1.30 19.04
CA TYR A 86 3.76 2.20 19.06
C TYR A 86 3.45 3.62 18.58
N TRP A 87 2.24 3.86 18.07
CA TRP A 87 1.85 5.14 17.51
C TRP A 87 2.03 6.33 18.49
N MET A 88 1.66 6.14 19.76
CA MET A 88 1.80 7.17 20.80
C MET A 88 3.25 7.33 21.28
N GLU A 89 4.06 6.28 21.15
CA GLU A 89 5.45 6.24 21.63
C GLU A 89 6.40 6.89 20.61
N ASP A 90 6.16 6.70 19.31
CA ASP A 90 7.07 7.13 18.24
C ASP A 90 6.62 8.38 17.46
N GLY A 91 5.52 9.01 17.88
CA GLY A 91 5.03 10.26 17.30
C GLY A 91 4.85 10.20 15.79
N LEU A 92 3.93 9.34 15.32
CA LEU A 92 3.60 9.08 13.91
C LEU A 92 4.60 8.16 13.17
N ASN A 93 5.07 7.08 13.80
CA ASN A 93 5.95 6.09 13.17
C ASN A 93 7.28 6.69 12.64
N ARG A 94 7.78 7.78 13.26
CA ARG A 94 8.99 8.52 12.79
C ARG A 94 10.20 7.62 12.64
N ASN A 95 10.37 6.67 13.55
CA ASN A 95 11.50 5.75 13.54
C ASN A 95 11.42 4.80 12.34
N GLY A 96 10.22 4.30 12.01
CA GLY A 96 9.96 3.50 10.79
C GLY A 96 10.28 4.29 9.52
N PHE A 97 9.77 5.52 9.40
CA PHE A 97 10.07 6.36 8.23
C PHE A 97 11.54 6.78 8.12
N ARG A 98 12.22 7.03 9.25
CA ARG A 98 13.67 7.28 9.24
C ARG A 98 14.44 6.07 8.69
N PHE A 99 14.04 4.87 9.08
CA PHE A 99 14.64 3.64 8.57
C PHE A 99 14.41 3.48 7.07
N ILE A 100 13.15 3.62 6.62
CA ILE A 100 12.77 3.58 5.21
C ILE A 100 13.61 4.55 4.38
N LYS A 101 13.65 5.82 4.78
CA LYS A 101 14.36 6.88 4.06
C LYS A 101 15.86 6.63 3.98
N ARG A 102 16.47 6.17 5.06
CA ARG A 102 17.92 5.91 5.13
C ARG A 102 18.33 4.73 4.25
N HIS A 103 17.49 3.71 4.15
CA HIS A 103 17.81 2.48 3.42
C HIS A 103 17.15 2.39 2.04
N MET A 104 16.36 3.41 1.67
CA MET A 104 15.53 3.39 0.46
C MET A 104 14.69 2.10 0.40
N ASP A 105 14.03 1.78 1.51
CA ASP A 105 13.37 0.48 1.68
C ASP A 105 12.04 0.41 0.94
N PHE A 106 12.04 -0.24 -0.22
CA PHE A 106 10.87 -0.35 -1.09
C PHE A 106 9.72 -1.12 -0.43
N ASP A 107 9.97 -2.33 0.06
CA ASP A 107 8.90 -3.21 0.56
C ASP A 107 8.22 -2.61 1.80
N LEU A 108 9.00 -1.99 2.70
CA LEU A 108 8.42 -1.28 3.84
C LEU A 108 7.67 -0.01 3.42
N SER A 109 8.15 0.72 2.42
CA SER A 109 7.44 1.90 1.87
C SER A 109 6.09 1.49 1.30
N VAL A 110 6.06 0.47 0.45
CA VAL A 110 4.81 -0.02 -0.15
C VAL A 110 3.88 -0.56 0.93
N ALA A 111 4.39 -1.33 1.90
CA ALA A 111 3.57 -1.85 3.00
C ALA A 111 2.88 -0.72 3.80
N ALA A 112 3.61 0.34 4.11
CA ALA A 112 3.08 1.49 4.85
C ALA A 112 1.98 2.28 4.09
N THR A 113 1.82 2.08 2.78
CA THR A 113 0.70 2.67 2.02
C THR A 113 -0.65 2.01 2.32
N ALA A 114 -0.66 0.82 2.90
CA ALA A 114 -1.87 0.11 3.36
C ALA A 114 -2.22 0.45 4.83
N HIS A 115 -1.50 1.37 5.44
CA HIS A 115 -1.68 1.72 6.85
C HIS A 115 -3.02 2.42 7.12
N TRP A 116 -3.61 2.16 8.28
CA TRP A 116 -4.91 2.72 8.70
C TRP A 116 -4.95 4.26 8.76
N ASN A 117 -3.88 4.92 9.20
CA ASN A 117 -3.78 6.38 9.24
C ASN A 117 -3.41 6.98 7.86
N ALA A 118 -4.15 7.99 7.41
CA ALA A 118 -3.95 8.64 6.10
C ALA A 118 -2.61 9.39 5.97
N ASP A 119 -2.13 10.07 7.01
CA ASP A 119 -0.84 10.78 6.98
C ASP A 119 0.33 9.82 6.76
N VAL A 120 0.30 8.64 7.41
CA VAL A 120 1.28 7.58 7.19
C VAL A 120 1.24 7.10 5.75
N ARG A 121 0.06 6.89 5.18
CA ARG A 121 -0.05 6.49 3.77
C ARG A 121 0.52 7.54 2.82
N ILE A 122 0.27 8.82 3.09
CA ILE A 122 0.82 9.94 2.32
C ILE A 122 2.35 9.96 2.41
N MET A 123 2.91 9.87 3.62
CA MET A 123 4.36 9.82 3.83
C MET A 123 4.99 8.60 3.15
N ALA A 124 4.33 7.45 3.21
CA ALA A 124 4.77 6.22 2.56
C ALA A 124 4.81 6.34 1.03
N LEU A 125 3.79 6.97 0.43
CA LEU A 125 3.78 7.27 -1.00
C LEU A 125 4.91 8.23 -1.39
N ASP A 126 5.22 9.22 -0.55
CA ASP A 126 6.35 10.12 -0.79
C ASP A 126 7.70 9.38 -0.79
N GLU A 127 7.94 8.50 0.18
CA GLU A 127 9.16 7.69 0.21
C GLU A 127 9.22 6.67 -0.93
N LEU A 128 8.09 6.08 -1.32
CA LEU A 128 7.99 5.18 -2.48
C LEU A 128 8.30 5.92 -3.80
N MET A 129 7.77 7.12 -3.98
CA MET A 129 8.10 7.96 -5.14
C MET A 129 9.57 8.40 -5.11
N ASN A 130 10.11 8.74 -3.94
CA ASN A 130 11.51 9.08 -3.78
C ASN A 130 12.42 7.90 -4.18
N TYR A 131 12.12 6.69 -3.71
CA TYR A 131 12.78 5.46 -4.15
C TYR A 131 12.81 5.36 -5.69
N ARG A 132 11.65 5.53 -6.34
CA ARG A 132 11.55 5.41 -7.80
C ARG A 132 12.35 6.48 -8.56
N ARG A 133 12.43 7.70 -8.02
CA ARG A 133 13.25 8.81 -8.56
C ARG A 133 14.75 8.58 -8.37
N MET A 134 15.16 7.98 -7.26
CA MET A 134 16.55 7.69 -6.96
C MET A 134 17.09 6.49 -7.75
N ARG A 135 16.21 5.52 -8.07
CA ARG A 135 16.57 4.26 -8.76
C ARG A 135 17.46 4.43 -10.01
N PRO A 136 17.22 5.37 -10.95
CA PRO A 136 18.10 5.56 -12.11
C PRO A 136 19.56 5.90 -11.76
N MET A 137 19.83 6.35 -10.54
CA MET A 137 21.20 6.66 -10.06
C MET A 137 21.89 5.46 -9.41
N VAL A 138 21.21 4.33 -9.25
CA VAL A 138 21.77 3.11 -8.65
C VAL A 138 22.21 2.16 -9.77
N CYS A 139 23.50 1.87 -9.85
CA CYS A 139 24.02 0.86 -10.77
C CYS A 139 23.61 -0.55 -10.28
N THR A 140 23.03 -1.36 -11.16
CA THR A 140 22.65 -2.75 -10.87
C THR A 140 22.91 -3.66 -12.08
N THR A 141 22.86 -4.97 -11.86
CA THR A 141 22.97 -5.96 -12.95
C THR A 141 21.71 -6.00 -13.81
N LYS A 142 21.75 -6.72 -14.94
CA LYS A 142 20.57 -6.92 -15.79
C LYS A 142 19.42 -7.58 -15.02
N GLU A 143 19.74 -8.59 -14.23
CA GLU A 143 18.79 -9.31 -13.37
C GLU A 143 18.18 -8.37 -12.33
N GLY A 144 19.00 -7.51 -11.75
CA GLY A 144 18.53 -6.46 -10.83
C GLY A 144 17.59 -5.48 -11.52
N TYR A 145 17.87 -5.05 -12.75
CA TYR A 145 16.93 -4.22 -13.53
C TYR A 145 15.59 -4.92 -13.76
N THR A 146 15.61 -6.20 -14.13
CA THR A 146 14.39 -7.01 -14.30
C THR A 146 13.60 -7.09 -13.00
N HIS A 147 14.25 -7.35 -11.87
CA HIS A 147 13.58 -7.39 -10.56
C HIS A 147 12.89 -6.06 -10.23
N LEU A 148 13.57 -4.94 -10.47
CA LEU A 148 13.00 -3.63 -10.20
C LEU A 148 11.81 -3.30 -11.14
N LEU A 149 11.77 -3.81 -12.38
CA LEU A 149 10.60 -3.68 -13.26
C LEU A 149 9.40 -4.46 -12.71
N VAL A 150 9.62 -5.67 -12.20
CA VAL A 150 8.58 -6.48 -11.56
C VAL A 150 8.04 -5.76 -10.31
N GLN A 151 8.90 -5.12 -9.51
CA GLN A 151 8.47 -4.29 -8.38
C GLN A 151 7.57 -3.12 -8.81
N ASP A 152 7.93 -2.41 -9.89
CA ASP A 152 7.11 -1.33 -10.45
C ASP A 152 5.74 -1.85 -10.89
N GLU A 153 5.69 -2.95 -11.63
CA GLU A 153 4.43 -3.55 -12.12
C GLU A 153 3.50 -3.96 -10.98
N ARG A 154 4.04 -4.62 -9.96
CA ARG A 154 3.29 -5.00 -8.74
C ARG A 154 2.74 -3.78 -8.02
N THR A 155 3.54 -2.72 -7.91
CA THR A 155 3.14 -1.45 -7.30
C THR A 155 2.02 -0.79 -8.09
N ILE A 156 2.13 -0.71 -9.42
CA ILE A 156 1.12 -0.10 -10.29
C ILE A 156 -0.21 -0.85 -10.12
N ARG A 157 -0.19 -2.19 -10.20
CA ARG A 157 -1.39 -3.02 -9.99
C ARG A 157 -2.06 -2.76 -8.64
N TYR A 158 -1.26 -2.71 -7.57
CA TYR A 158 -1.77 -2.44 -6.24
C TYR A 158 -2.32 -1.02 -6.07
N LEU A 159 -1.63 0.02 -6.57
CA LEU A 159 -2.12 1.39 -6.47
C LEU A 159 -3.41 1.61 -7.28
N ILE A 160 -3.53 0.95 -8.44
CA ILE A 160 -4.80 0.90 -9.18
C ILE A 160 -5.88 0.20 -8.35
N HIS A 161 -5.57 -0.94 -7.72
CA HIS A 161 -6.50 -1.63 -6.83
C HIS A 161 -6.99 -0.73 -5.68
N VAL A 162 -6.09 0.05 -5.08
CA VAL A 162 -6.43 1.05 -4.06
C VAL A 162 -7.41 2.07 -4.61
N LEU A 163 -7.16 2.65 -5.78
CA LEU A 163 -8.09 3.61 -6.39
C LEU A 163 -9.45 2.98 -6.71
N GLU A 164 -9.49 1.76 -7.20
CA GLU A 164 -10.76 1.10 -7.57
C GLU A 164 -11.62 0.73 -6.37
N ASN A 165 -11.01 0.60 -5.18
CA ASN A 165 -11.69 0.12 -3.97
C ASN A 165 -11.75 1.18 -2.86
N THR A 166 -11.29 2.40 -3.12
CA THR A 166 -11.33 3.52 -2.17
C THR A 166 -12.14 4.68 -2.78
N PRO A 167 -13.10 5.27 -2.06
CA PRO A 167 -13.76 6.49 -2.51
C PRO A 167 -12.75 7.59 -2.83
N TRP A 168 -12.90 8.32 -3.93
CA TRP A 168 -11.97 9.41 -4.30
C TRP A 168 -12.27 10.73 -3.59
N PHE A 169 -13.47 10.83 -3.02
CA PHE A 169 -13.97 12.02 -2.34
C PHE A 169 -14.64 11.62 -1.03
N MET A 170 -14.53 12.48 -0.03
CA MET A 170 -15.27 12.37 1.22
C MET A 170 -15.73 13.75 1.70
N GLY A 171 -16.85 13.80 2.43
CA GLY A 171 -17.36 15.04 3.02
C GLY A 171 -16.58 15.46 4.27
N GLY A 172 -16.73 16.73 4.68
CA GLY A 172 -16.00 17.33 5.81
C GLY A 172 -14.98 18.38 5.36
N SER A 173 -14.35 19.11 6.28
CA SER A 173 -13.36 20.15 5.94
C SER A 173 -11.91 19.63 6.02
N GLU A 174 -11.49 19.16 7.19
CA GLU A 174 -10.11 18.73 7.42
C GLU A 174 -9.83 17.33 6.82
N ASN A 175 -10.68 16.35 7.14
CA ASN A 175 -10.49 14.97 6.66
C ASN A 175 -10.60 14.86 5.14
N SER A 176 -11.47 15.68 4.51
CA SER A 176 -11.57 15.73 3.04
C SER A 176 -10.30 16.30 2.40
N THR A 177 -9.64 17.26 3.05
CA THR A 177 -8.36 17.82 2.60
C THR A 177 -7.26 16.76 2.65
N ILE A 178 -7.14 16.05 3.79
CA ILE A 178 -6.15 14.97 3.97
C ILE A 178 -6.43 13.82 2.99
N HIS A 179 -7.69 13.43 2.82
CA HIS A 179 -8.07 12.38 1.88
C HIS A 179 -7.82 12.78 0.43
N GLY A 180 -8.13 14.02 0.06
CA GLY A 180 -7.80 14.58 -1.26
C GLY A 180 -6.29 14.58 -1.52
N ALA A 181 -5.48 14.90 -0.51
CA ALA A 181 -4.03 14.80 -0.59
C ALA A 181 -3.57 13.34 -0.80
N TYR A 182 -4.15 12.38 -0.07
CA TYR A 182 -3.86 10.95 -0.25
C TYR A 182 -4.18 10.46 -1.67
N ILE A 183 -5.38 10.74 -2.19
CA ILE A 183 -5.75 10.37 -3.56
C ILE A 183 -4.81 11.03 -4.57
N GLY A 184 -4.54 12.33 -4.40
CA GLY A 184 -3.58 13.05 -5.25
C GLY A 184 -2.18 12.43 -5.25
N LYS A 185 -1.71 11.91 -4.10
CA LYS A 185 -0.42 11.23 -4.00
C LYS A 185 -0.42 9.88 -4.73
N ILE A 186 -1.51 9.12 -4.67
CA ILE A 186 -1.63 7.86 -5.44
C ILE A 186 -1.56 8.16 -6.95
N LEU A 187 -2.30 9.17 -7.41
CA LEU A 187 -2.31 9.56 -8.82
C LEU A 187 -0.93 9.98 -9.32
N ASN A 188 -0.22 10.79 -8.53
CA ASN A 188 1.16 11.20 -8.83
C ASN A 188 2.13 10.01 -8.83
N ALA A 189 1.97 9.07 -7.91
CA ALA A 189 2.79 7.85 -7.89
C ALA A 189 2.54 7.02 -9.15
N LEU A 190 1.28 6.82 -9.55
CA LEU A 190 0.94 6.08 -10.76
C LEU A 190 1.52 6.74 -12.03
N ASP A 191 1.43 8.06 -12.14
CA ASP A 191 2.11 8.82 -13.21
C ASP A 191 3.62 8.54 -13.23
N LEU A 192 4.29 8.66 -12.08
CA LEU A 192 5.73 8.45 -11.97
C LEU A 192 6.15 7.02 -12.36
N PHE A 193 5.43 6.02 -11.87
CA PHE A 193 5.76 4.61 -12.12
C PHE A 193 5.45 4.18 -13.56
N THR A 194 4.45 4.78 -14.19
CA THR A 194 4.06 4.47 -15.59
C THR A 194 4.68 5.40 -16.62
N GLY A 195 5.39 6.45 -16.20
CA GLY A 195 5.96 7.47 -17.07
C GLY A 195 4.89 8.31 -17.78
N THR A 196 3.72 8.49 -17.15
CA THR A 196 2.66 9.39 -17.63
C THR A 196 2.66 10.70 -16.86
N GLU A 197 1.93 11.69 -17.37
CA GLU A 197 1.79 13.01 -16.75
C GLU A 197 0.30 13.41 -16.67
N PHE A 198 -0.58 12.44 -16.42
CA PHE A 198 -2.03 12.68 -16.40
C PHE A 198 -2.47 13.57 -15.24
N PHE A 199 -1.69 13.67 -14.17
CA PHE A 199 -1.97 14.36 -12.91
C PHE A 199 -0.75 15.12 -12.39
N HIS A 200 0.21 15.47 -13.25
CA HIS A 200 1.38 16.24 -12.84
C HIS A 200 0.98 17.58 -12.18
N LEU A 201 1.53 17.85 -10.98
CA LEU A 201 1.40 19.14 -10.30
C LEU A 201 2.20 20.19 -11.08
N GLN A 202 1.54 21.22 -11.59
CA GLN A 202 2.27 22.36 -12.15
C GLN A 202 2.98 23.15 -11.05
N GLU A 203 4.06 23.84 -11.41
CA GLU A 203 4.80 24.70 -10.48
C GLU A 203 3.88 25.73 -9.82
N GLY A 204 3.89 25.78 -8.48
CA GLY A 204 3.03 26.65 -7.68
C GLY A 204 1.65 26.07 -7.32
N GLN A 205 1.28 24.88 -7.81
CA GLN A 205 0.06 24.21 -7.37
C GLN A 205 0.28 23.39 -6.09
N LEU A 206 -0.60 23.57 -5.11
CA LEU A 206 -0.64 22.76 -3.88
C LEU A 206 -1.39 21.44 -4.07
N HIS A 207 -2.34 21.39 -5.01
CA HIS A 207 -3.20 20.24 -5.26
C HIS A 207 -3.48 20.05 -6.75
N VAL A 208 -3.51 18.79 -7.19
CA VAL A 208 -3.98 18.43 -8.53
C VAL A 208 -5.49 18.36 -8.48
N ALA A 209 -6.18 19.20 -9.24
CA ALA A 209 -7.61 19.03 -9.43
C ALA A 209 -7.86 17.76 -10.28
N PHE A 210 -8.57 16.78 -9.72
CA PHE A 210 -8.98 15.58 -10.44
C PHE A 210 -10.52 15.46 -10.41
N THR A 211 -11.07 14.85 -11.46
CA THR A 211 -12.49 14.53 -11.59
C THR A 211 -12.65 13.03 -11.74
N ASP A 212 -13.82 12.49 -11.40
CA ASP A 212 -14.12 11.08 -11.59
C ASP A 212 -13.84 10.59 -13.01
N ALA A 213 -14.24 11.38 -14.01
CA ALA A 213 -14.04 11.03 -15.41
C ALA A 213 -12.54 10.93 -15.75
N ARG A 214 -11.73 11.87 -15.26
CA ARG A 214 -10.28 11.87 -15.49
C ARG A 214 -9.59 10.70 -14.80
N ILE A 215 -9.99 10.35 -13.56
CA ILE A 215 -9.44 9.18 -12.86
C ILE A 215 -9.81 7.89 -13.59
N LYS A 216 -11.08 7.73 -14.00
CA LYS A 216 -11.53 6.53 -14.75
C LYS A 216 -10.77 6.34 -16.06
N ASP A 217 -10.58 7.42 -16.80
CA ASP A 217 -9.81 7.39 -18.05
C ASP A 217 -8.34 7.02 -17.78
N ALA A 218 -7.70 7.65 -16.79
CA ALA A 218 -6.32 7.34 -16.43
C ALA A 218 -6.13 5.89 -15.98
N ILE A 219 -7.02 5.34 -15.13
CA ILE A 219 -7.00 3.93 -14.75
C ILE A 219 -7.05 3.03 -15.98
N THR A 220 -7.93 3.33 -16.93
CA THR A 220 -8.04 2.58 -18.19
C THR A 220 -6.75 2.65 -19.00
N GLN A 221 -6.13 3.83 -19.07
CA GLN A 221 -4.86 4.01 -19.79
C GLN A 221 -3.69 3.31 -19.12
N TRP A 222 -3.58 3.37 -17.79
CA TRP A 222 -2.55 2.64 -17.04
C TRP A 222 -2.70 1.12 -17.18
N LYS A 223 -3.93 0.61 -17.08
CA LYS A 223 -4.22 -0.83 -17.30
C LYS A 223 -3.80 -1.33 -18.68
N LYS A 224 -3.97 -0.53 -19.73
CA LYS A 224 -3.55 -0.89 -21.10
C LYS A 224 -2.04 -0.97 -21.28
N ARG A 225 -1.26 -0.30 -20.43
CA ARG A 225 0.20 -0.23 -20.50
C ARG A 225 0.89 -1.30 -19.65
N MET A 226 0.15 -1.95 -18.76
CA MET A 226 0.69 -3.06 -17.99
C MET A 226 0.84 -4.29 -18.89
N PRO A 227 1.98 -5.01 -18.82
CA PRO A 227 2.19 -6.24 -19.57
C PRO A 227 1.29 -7.39 -19.10
#